data_AF-A0A4R3VKA0-F1
#
_entry.id   AF-A0A4R3VKA0-F1
#
_cell.length_a   1.000
_cell.length_b   1.000
_cell.length_c   1.000
_cell.angle_alpha   90.00
_cell.angle_beta   90.00
_cell.angle_gamma   90.00
#
_symmetry.space_group_name_H-M   'P 1'
#
loop_
_entity.id
_entity.type
_entity.pdbx_description
1 polymer ?
#
loop_
_entity_poly.entity_id
_entity_poly.type
_entity_poly.pdbx_seq_one_letter_code
_entity_poly.pdbx_strand_id
1 'polypeptide(L)'
;MRDFLRGGRELPQVQGYARLEIQNKIISKTNLILSEHKESEDEKLSSDEKNSYASYLASIIYEYQLKVKYACICLWTFLTMLNFDIAYAQKTITSDILPLEIGDTIPQKLWDMPLQVVNHPEGKDTISLAAYRGKKLIILDFWATWCGPCFESLQKLNVMLTNSSMPIDFEVLPISNEDGNKVNQYLIDKGWHFESVVKGQDLTKLFPHKTIPHLVWIIDNKVSFITGGEAFNRLNIDKVLKKDQINILLKNEDLAYNSEMPLLIDGNGGGGDELLYHRLLSKSINSRGSGSYSRDGVINYFNATVEALYYKAVQSIIPFSGKENRTIIDLPDSIKNIITPPQLSYSGDYLKDSLLEVWKSEHMYCYNFICPGMAKSIMEQCMLEDINNYFGLRYGINGNIENRKTACLALCSIDIDVNNYQTNSSDRYTRVSDTEITLKATPMASFIGHLTRKLNSHNLPVVNATGYQGLVEISLSGDLNNLTHLNTELKKYGLAIMPHHQSIDMLVIKEIL
;
A
#
# COMPACT_ATOMS: atom_id res chain seq x y z
N MET A 1 34.40 -5.68 7.01
CA MET A 1 35.05 -5.11 5.80
C MET A 1 36.42 -5.76 5.63
N ARG A 2 36.44 -7.02 5.17
CA ARG A 2 37.56 -7.84 4.68
C ARG A 2 36.90 -9.18 4.31
N ASP A 3 37.28 -9.73 3.16
CA ASP A 3 36.83 -11.03 2.59
C ASP A 3 35.62 -11.02 1.65
N PHE A 4 35.63 -10.14 0.64
CA PHE A 4 34.78 -10.34 -0.55
C PHE A 4 35.49 -9.92 -1.85
N LEU A 5 36.72 -10.38 -2.06
CA LEU A 5 37.41 -10.28 -3.36
C LEU A 5 38.30 -11.51 -3.56
N ARG A 6 37.78 -12.54 -4.23
CA ARG A 6 38.56 -13.53 -5.01
C ARG A 6 37.63 -14.36 -5.89
N GLY A 7 37.66 -14.07 -7.18
CA GLY A 7 36.90 -14.78 -8.19
C GLY A 7 36.98 -14.09 -9.54
N GLY A 8 38.20 -13.86 -10.03
CA GLY A 8 38.40 -13.36 -11.39
C GLY A 8 38.01 -14.41 -12.42
N ARG A 9 37.19 -14.01 -13.39
CA ARG A 9 37.18 -14.55 -14.75
C ARG A 9 37.19 -13.37 -15.71
N GLU A 10 38.17 -13.40 -16.60
CA GLU A 10 38.48 -12.39 -17.59
C GLU A 10 37.32 -12.21 -18.60
N LEU A 11 37.07 -10.98 -19.01
CA LEU A 11 36.18 -10.63 -20.12
C LEU A 11 36.91 -10.89 -21.45
N PRO A 12 36.33 -11.61 -22.43
CA PRO A 12 36.90 -11.68 -23.76
C PRO A 12 36.69 -10.34 -24.49
N GLN A 13 37.75 -9.81 -25.08
CA GLN A 13 37.68 -8.74 -26.06
C GLN A 13 36.87 -9.22 -27.28
N VAL A 14 35.78 -8.54 -27.62
CA VAL A 14 35.05 -8.76 -28.88
C VAL A 14 35.55 -7.75 -29.90
N GLN A 15 36.16 -8.28 -30.97
CA GLN A 15 36.57 -7.57 -32.17
C GLN A 15 35.39 -6.81 -32.79
N GLY A 16 35.59 -5.50 -33.01
CA GLY A 16 34.84 -4.74 -34.00
C GLY A 16 35.15 -5.22 -35.42
N TYR A 17 34.33 -4.78 -36.37
CA TYR A 17 34.40 -5.04 -37.82
C TYR A 17 33.74 -6.34 -38.32
N ALA A 18 32.42 -6.44 -38.16
CA ALA A 18 31.58 -7.27 -39.05
C ALA A 18 30.17 -6.71 -39.32
N ARG A 19 29.76 -5.60 -38.69
CA ARG A 19 28.37 -5.07 -38.81
C ARG A 19 28.14 -4.09 -39.98
N LEU A 20 29.19 -3.49 -40.51
CA LEU A 20 29.08 -2.44 -41.54
C LEU A 20 28.86 -2.98 -42.96
N GLU A 21 29.29 -4.20 -43.27
CA GLU A 21 29.09 -4.78 -44.62
C GLU A 21 27.67 -5.31 -44.87
N ILE A 22 26.95 -5.72 -43.82
CA ILE A 22 25.57 -6.23 -43.93
C ILE A 22 24.56 -5.08 -44.10
N GLN A 23 24.80 -3.92 -43.47
CA GLN A 23 23.94 -2.74 -43.60
C GLN A 23 23.96 -2.15 -45.02
N ASN A 24 25.13 -2.10 -45.67
CA ASN A 24 25.25 -1.57 -47.03
C ASN A 24 24.63 -2.48 -48.11
N LYS A 25 24.56 -3.80 -47.85
CA LYS A 25 23.94 -4.77 -48.77
C LYS A 25 22.40 -4.74 -48.72
N ILE A 26 21.82 -4.26 -47.63
CA ILE A 26 20.36 -4.11 -47.47
C ILE A 26 19.90 -2.79 -48.09
N ILE A 27 20.65 -1.69 -47.88
CA ILE A 27 20.32 -0.35 -48.43
C ILE A 27 20.38 -0.33 -49.97
N SER A 28 21.31 -1.07 -50.60
CA SER A 28 21.36 -1.15 -52.07
C SER A 28 20.20 -1.94 -52.68
N LYS A 29 19.66 -2.93 -51.96
CA LYS A 29 18.47 -3.71 -52.37
C LYS A 29 17.18 -2.89 -52.24
N THR A 30 17.09 -2.00 -51.26
CA THR A 30 15.91 -1.13 -51.06
C THR A 30 15.85 0.01 -52.09
N ASN A 31 16.99 0.55 -52.52
CA ASN A 31 17.02 1.58 -53.57
C ASN A 31 16.70 1.02 -54.97
N LEU A 32 16.93 -0.27 -55.23
CA LEU A 32 16.50 -0.92 -56.47
C LEU A 32 14.98 -1.09 -56.56
N ILE A 33 14.32 -1.37 -55.43
CA ILE A 33 12.85 -1.55 -55.36
C ILE A 33 12.12 -0.20 -55.46
N LEU A 34 12.73 0.89 -54.99
CA LEU A 34 12.15 2.24 -55.06
C LEU A 34 12.31 2.91 -56.43
N SER A 35 13.18 2.43 -57.32
CA SER A 35 13.30 2.93 -58.70
C SER A 35 12.40 2.23 -59.71
N GLU A 36 11.87 1.04 -59.39
CA GLU A 36 10.99 0.26 -60.29
C GLU A 36 9.48 0.50 -60.05
N HIS A 37 9.09 1.26 -59.01
CA HIS A 37 7.68 1.59 -58.72
C HIS A 37 7.30 3.04 -59.02
N LYS A 38 7.89 3.63 -60.07
CA LYS A 38 7.28 4.77 -60.77
C LYS A 38 6.87 4.33 -62.16
N GLU A 39 5.74 3.64 -62.25
CA GLU A 39 4.70 3.80 -63.28
C GLU A 39 3.66 2.68 -63.14
N SER A 40 2.39 3.06 -63.35
CA SER A 40 1.16 2.25 -63.46
C SER A 40 0.42 1.80 -62.19
N GLU A 41 -0.73 2.45 -62.04
CA GLU A 41 -2.07 1.92 -61.68
C GLU A 41 -2.47 1.59 -60.23
N ASP A 42 -3.72 1.95 -59.97
CA ASP A 42 -4.47 1.88 -58.73
C ASP A 42 -4.52 0.45 -58.15
N GLU A 43 -3.77 0.19 -57.07
CA GLU A 43 -4.06 -0.92 -56.17
C GLU A 43 -4.53 -0.41 -54.80
N LYS A 44 -5.82 -0.63 -54.51
CA LYS A 44 -6.38 -0.42 -53.16
C LYS A 44 -5.75 -1.44 -52.21
N LEU A 45 -4.76 -1.01 -51.43
CA LEU A 45 -4.24 -1.80 -50.30
C LEU A 45 -5.38 -2.34 -49.42
N SER A 46 -5.30 -3.62 -49.07
CA SER A 46 -6.24 -4.30 -48.18
C SER A 46 -6.18 -3.74 -46.75
N SER A 47 -7.21 -3.98 -45.92
CA SER A 47 -7.25 -3.52 -44.53
C SER A 47 -6.12 -4.08 -43.67
N ASP A 48 -5.64 -5.28 -43.98
CA ASP A 48 -4.58 -5.95 -43.23
C ASP A 48 -3.19 -5.37 -43.55
N GLU A 49 -2.96 -4.93 -44.79
CA GLU A 49 -1.71 -4.26 -45.19
C GLU A 49 -1.64 -2.84 -44.63
N LYS A 50 -2.76 -2.12 -44.54
CA LYS A 50 -2.83 -0.83 -43.83
C LYS A 50 -2.55 -0.97 -42.34
N ASN A 51 -3.05 -2.02 -41.70
CA ASN A 51 -2.77 -2.31 -40.28
C ASN A 51 -1.32 -2.73 -40.04
N SER A 52 -0.71 -3.47 -40.97
CA SER A 52 0.71 -3.82 -40.93
C SER A 52 1.61 -2.59 -41.09
N TYR A 53 1.29 -1.71 -42.04
CA TYR A 53 2.03 -0.46 -42.26
C TYR A 53 1.86 0.54 -41.11
N ALA A 54 0.65 0.65 -40.54
CA ALA A 54 0.41 1.45 -39.34
C ALA A 54 1.16 0.91 -38.11
N SER A 55 1.24 -0.42 -37.97
CA SER A 55 2.01 -1.07 -36.90
C SER A 55 3.52 -0.88 -37.07
N TYR A 56 4.01 -0.86 -38.31
CA TYR A 56 5.40 -0.55 -38.65
C TYR A 56 5.75 0.92 -38.38
N LEU A 57 4.88 1.86 -38.76
CA LEU A 57 5.07 3.27 -38.43
C LEU A 57 4.99 3.52 -36.92
N ALA A 58 4.08 2.84 -36.22
CA ALA A 58 3.98 2.91 -34.75
C ALA A 58 5.24 2.37 -34.07
N SER A 59 5.86 1.30 -34.58
CA SER A 59 7.11 0.76 -34.02
C SER A 59 8.30 1.68 -34.25
N ILE A 60 8.40 2.34 -35.42
CA ILE A 60 9.42 3.37 -35.67
C ILE A 60 9.22 4.59 -34.76
N ILE A 61 7.98 5.07 -34.60
CA ILE A 61 7.66 6.19 -33.71
C ILE A 61 7.99 5.82 -32.26
N TYR A 62 7.66 4.60 -31.82
CA TYR A 62 7.99 4.10 -30.49
C TYR A 62 9.50 4.03 -30.27
N GLU A 63 10.27 3.51 -31.24
CA GLU A 63 11.72 3.43 -31.15
C GLU A 63 12.37 4.83 -31.08
N TYR A 64 11.81 5.80 -31.81
CA TYR A 64 12.24 7.20 -31.75
C TYR A 64 11.90 7.85 -30.40
N GLN A 65 10.69 7.64 -29.88
CA GLN A 65 10.28 8.11 -28.55
C GLN A 65 11.14 7.50 -27.45
N LEU A 66 11.53 6.23 -27.59
CA LEU A 66 12.44 5.56 -26.66
C LEU A 66 13.83 6.19 -26.69
N LYS A 67 14.39 6.43 -27.88
CA LYS A 67 15.70 7.10 -28.05
C LYS A 67 15.70 8.51 -27.49
N VAL A 68 14.61 9.27 -27.69
CA VAL A 68 14.44 10.61 -27.10
C VAL A 68 14.32 10.53 -25.58
N LYS A 69 13.54 9.59 -25.03
CA LYS A 69 13.47 9.36 -23.57
C LYS A 69 14.84 9.02 -22.98
N TYR A 70 15.60 8.12 -23.59
CA TYR A 70 16.94 7.78 -23.12
C TYR A 70 17.91 8.95 -23.24
N ALA A 71 17.85 9.74 -24.32
CA ALA A 71 18.63 10.96 -24.44
C ALA A 71 18.28 11.98 -23.36
N CYS A 72 16.99 12.17 -23.04
CA CYS A 72 16.54 13.03 -21.95
C CYS A 72 16.98 12.50 -20.57
N ILE A 73 16.93 11.19 -20.33
CA ILE A 73 17.42 10.58 -19.09
C ILE A 73 18.93 10.78 -18.97
N CYS A 74 19.70 10.51 -20.02
CA CYS A 74 21.15 10.73 -20.02
C CYS A 74 21.49 12.21 -19.79
N LEU A 75 20.79 13.13 -20.43
CA LEU A 75 20.95 14.57 -20.25
C LEU A 75 20.58 15.00 -18.82
N TRP A 76 19.49 14.45 -18.27
CA TRP A 76 19.07 14.71 -16.90
C TRP A 76 20.06 14.16 -15.89
N THR A 77 20.57 12.93 -16.09
CA THR A 77 21.63 12.36 -15.25
C THR A 77 22.93 13.15 -15.34
N PHE A 78 23.30 13.63 -16.53
CA PHE A 78 24.49 14.46 -16.74
C PHE A 78 24.34 15.82 -16.07
N LEU A 79 23.17 16.46 -16.20
CA LEU A 79 22.84 17.71 -15.50
C LEU A 79 22.78 17.51 -13.98
N THR A 80 22.26 16.39 -13.48
CA THR A 80 22.28 16.10 -12.03
C THR A 80 23.71 15.89 -11.55
N MET A 81 24.57 15.19 -12.31
CA MET A 81 25.98 15.01 -11.94
C MET A 81 26.74 16.34 -11.92
N LEU A 82 26.47 17.25 -12.85
CA LEU A 82 27.04 18.62 -12.85
C LEU A 82 26.56 19.48 -11.67
N ASN A 83 25.35 19.25 -11.16
CA ASN A 83 24.82 19.96 -9.98
C ASN A 83 25.31 19.36 -8.65
N PHE A 84 25.70 18.09 -8.63
CA PHE A 84 26.27 17.45 -7.44
C PHE A 84 27.65 18.04 -7.09
N ASP A 85 28.53 18.31 -8.06
CA ASP A 85 29.86 18.88 -7.75
C ASP A 85 29.79 20.33 -7.21
N ILE A 86 28.79 21.11 -7.62
CA ILE A 86 28.59 22.49 -7.13
C ILE A 86 27.95 22.49 -5.72
N ALA A 87 27.07 21.53 -5.41
CA ALA A 87 26.44 21.40 -4.09
C ALA A 87 27.39 20.84 -3.02
N TYR A 88 28.33 19.95 -3.38
CA TYR A 88 29.30 19.38 -2.42
C TYR A 88 30.44 20.34 -2.06
N ALA A 89 30.73 21.36 -2.89
CA ALA A 89 31.72 22.39 -2.60
C ALA A 89 31.23 23.51 -1.66
N GLN A 90 29.92 23.55 -1.33
CA GLN A 90 29.32 24.47 -0.36
C GLN A 90 28.69 23.77 0.85
N LYS A 91 29.20 22.59 1.22
CA LYS A 91 28.95 22.08 2.57
C LYS A 91 29.85 22.82 3.56
N THR A 92 29.50 24.09 3.80
CA THR A 92 29.94 24.82 4.99
C THR A 92 29.66 23.92 6.18
N ILE A 93 30.71 23.54 6.89
CA ILE A 93 30.63 22.84 8.17
C ILE A 93 29.93 23.83 9.13
N THR A 94 28.60 23.80 9.16
CA THR A 94 27.86 24.37 10.28
C THR A 94 28.25 23.55 11.49
N SER A 95 28.62 24.23 12.57
CA SER A 95 28.87 23.60 13.86
C SER A 95 27.53 23.02 14.36
N ASP A 96 27.18 21.84 13.92
CA ASP A 96 25.95 21.16 14.31
C ASP A 96 26.08 20.81 15.80
N ILE A 97 25.34 21.51 16.65
CA ILE A 97 25.20 21.09 18.03
C ILE A 97 24.23 19.91 18.00
N LEU A 98 24.71 18.73 18.39
CA LEU A 98 23.88 17.54 18.51
C LEU A 98 22.77 17.78 19.55
N PRO A 99 21.54 17.26 19.32
CA PRO A 99 20.50 17.22 20.34
C PRO A 99 21.02 16.60 21.64
N LEU A 100 20.60 17.15 22.78
CA LEU A 100 20.98 16.67 24.10
C LEU A 100 19.94 15.68 24.62
N GLU A 101 20.41 14.58 25.19
CA GLU A 101 19.58 13.52 25.77
C GLU A 101 19.71 13.47 27.30
N ILE A 102 18.83 12.69 27.94
CA ILE A 102 18.93 12.41 29.38
C ILE A 102 20.28 11.73 29.67
N GLY A 103 21.03 12.31 30.59
CA GLY A 103 22.38 11.89 30.99
C GLY A 103 23.47 12.84 30.50
N ASP A 104 23.20 13.65 29.47
CA ASP A 104 24.18 14.56 28.90
C ASP A 104 24.51 15.72 29.85
N THR A 105 25.79 16.12 29.82
CA THR A 105 26.24 17.34 30.51
C THR A 105 25.99 18.54 29.62
N ILE A 106 25.48 19.63 30.19
CA ILE A 106 25.21 20.86 29.43
C ILE A 106 26.52 21.42 28.86
N PRO A 107 26.66 21.53 27.52
CA PRO A 107 27.89 21.98 26.89
C PRO A 107 28.14 23.46 27.17
N GLN A 108 29.42 23.86 27.22
CA GLN A 108 29.83 25.24 27.48
C GLN A 108 29.15 26.24 26.53
N LYS A 109 28.98 25.87 25.25
CA LYS A 109 28.29 26.69 24.25
C LYS A 109 26.84 27.01 24.63
N LEU A 110 26.12 26.08 25.27
CA LEU A 110 24.75 26.31 25.74
C LEU A 110 24.74 27.22 26.98
N TRP A 111 25.71 27.06 27.89
CA TRP A 111 25.85 27.96 29.03
C TRP A 111 26.08 29.42 28.62
N ASP A 112 26.92 29.64 27.61
CA ASP A 112 27.31 30.98 27.16
C ASP A 112 26.38 31.54 26.07
N MET A 113 25.37 30.77 25.66
CA MET A 113 24.42 31.18 24.62
C MET A 113 23.63 32.43 25.06
N PRO A 114 23.63 33.51 24.26
CA PRO A 114 22.78 34.67 24.54
C PRO A 114 21.32 34.31 24.24
N LEU A 115 20.46 34.50 25.24
CA LEU A 115 19.03 34.22 25.18
C LEU A 115 18.25 35.51 25.30
N GLN A 116 17.48 35.86 24.27
CA GLN A 116 16.58 37.02 24.33
C GLN A 116 15.44 36.72 25.30
N VAL A 117 15.11 37.69 26.15
CA VAL A 117 14.04 37.56 27.14
C VAL A 117 13.12 38.75 27.11
N VAL A 118 11.92 38.56 27.64
CA VAL A 118 10.97 39.61 27.98
C VAL A 118 10.60 39.52 29.45
N ASN A 119 10.11 40.64 30.02
CA ASN A 119 9.66 40.72 31.41
C ASN A 119 10.73 40.34 32.46
N HIS A 120 12.01 40.58 32.16
CA HIS A 120 13.08 40.32 33.13
C HIS A 120 13.01 41.30 34.31
N PRO A 121 13.10 40.85 35.58
CA PRO A 121 12.93 41.72 36.76
C PRO A 121 13.87 42.93 36.81
N GLU A 122 15.11 42.76 36.34
CA GLU A 122 16.12 43.84 36.26
C GLU A 122 16.10 44.61 34.92
N GLY A 123 15.11 44.38 34.05
CA GLY A 123 14.99 45.06 32.75
C GLY A 123 16.04 44.65 31.70
N LYS A 124 16.57 43.42 31.79
CA LYS A 124 17.49 42.87 30.78
C LYS A 124 16.71 42.35 29.58
N ASP A 125 17.21 42.64 28.38
CA ASP A 125 16.67 42.07 27.13
C ASP A 125 17.38 40.79 26.69
N THR A 126 18.48 40.43 27.36
CA THR A 126 19.28 39.24 27.06
C THR A 126 19.91 38.68 28.34
N ILE A 127 19.86 37.36 28.48
CA ILE A 127 20.49 36.59 29.56
C ILE A 127 21.34 35.46 28.99
N SER A 128 22.01 34.69 29.84
CA SER A 128 22.63 33.41 29.48
C SER A 128 22.40 32.41 30.59
N LEU A 129 22.41 31.11 30.25
CA LEU A 129 22.26 30.05 31.25
C LEU A 129 23.39 30.08 32.29
N ALA A 130 24.57 30.60 31.92
CA ALA A 130 25.73 30.71 32.81
C ALA A 130 25.41 31.46 34.13
N ALA A 131 24.47 32.42 34.09
CA ALA A 131 24.03 33.16 35.27
C ALA A 131 23.39 32.27 36.36
N TYR A 132 22.88 31.09 35.97
CA TYR A 132 22.15 30.18 36.85
C TYR A 132 22.95 28.93 37.24
N ARG A 133 24.24 28.81 36.86
CA ARG A 133 25.08 27.63 37.17
C ARG A 133 25.18 27.27 38.65
N GLY A 134 24.99 28.24 39.54
CA GLY A 134 24.99 28.00 40.99
C GLY A 134 23.74 27.30 41.51
N LYS A 135 22.69 27.19 40.68
CA LYS A 135 21.43 26.54 41.03
C LYS A 135 21.60 25.02 40.96
N LYS A 136 21.03 24.30 41.93
CA LYS A 136 21.02 22.83 41.94
C LYS A 136 20.05 22.26 40.91
N LEU A 137 18.98 22.98 40.62
CA LEU A 137 17.96 22.60 39.65
C LEU A 137 17.59 23.81 38.79
N ILE A 138 17.71 23.65 37.47
CA ILE A 138 17.20 24.57 36.45
C ILE A 138 16.18 23.80 35.62
N ILE A 139 14.99 24.36 35.42
CA ILE A 139 13.98 23.79 34.52
C ILE A 139 13.81 24.69 33.30
N LEU A 140 14.00 24.14 32.11
CA LEU A 140 13.64 24.80 30.86
C LEU A 140 12.21 24.37 30.50
N ASP A 141 11.23 25.27 30.56
CA ASP A 141 9.81 24.98 30.31
C ASP A 141 9.38 25.54 28.93
N PHE A 142 9.38 24.69 27.91
CA PHE A 142 8.99 25.08 26.56
C PHE A 142 7.47 25.21 26.46
N TRP A 143 7.01 26.39 26.04
CA TRP A 143 5.60 26.77 26.04
C TRP A 143 5.20 27.68 24.87
N ALA A 144 3.91 27.97 24.78
CA ALA A 144 3.35 28.97 23.88
C ALA A 144 2.06 29.59 24.44
N THR A 145 1.74 30.80 24.01
CA THR A 145 0.55 31.58 24.42
C THR A 145 -0.79 30.91 24.10
N TRP A 146 -0.81 30.03 23.09
CA TRP A 146 -1.97 29.23 22.70
C TRP A 146 -2.06 27.88 23.42
N CYS A 147 -1.05 27.48 24.18
CA CYS A 147 -0.98 26.17 24.82
C CYS A 147 -1.73 26.16 26.16
N GLY A 148 -2.93 25.56 26.17
CA GLY A 148 -3.75 25.41 27.37
C GLY A 148 -3.04 24.69 28.54
N PRO A 149 -2.46 23.50 28.35
CA PRO A 149 -1.74 22.80 29.42
C PRO A 149 -0.51 23.57 29.94
N CYS A 150 0.16 24.34 29.08
CA CYS A 150 1.28 25.18 29.50
C CYS A 150 0.83 26.29 30.45
N PHE A 151 -0.38 26.84 30.25
CA PHE A 151 -0.95 27.84 31.16
C PHE A 151 -1.04 27.29 32.59
N GLU A 152 -1.49 26.05 32.78
CA GLU A 152 -1.57 25.45 34.12
C GLU A 152 -0.19 25.25 34.75
N SER A 153 0.82 24.82 33.97
CA SER A 153 2.21 24.69 34.43
C SER A 153 2.76 26.05 34.91
N LEU A 154 2.63 27.08 34.06
CA LEU A 154 3.16 28.42 34.34
C LEU A 154 2.37 29.16 35.42
N GLN A 155 1.07 28.90 35.57
CA GLN A 155 0.29 29.42 36.69
C GLN A 155 0.83 28.89 38.03
N LYS A 156 1.27 27.63 38.10
CA LYS A 156 1.93 27.09 39.31
C LYS A 156 3.23 27.82 39.59
N LEU A 157 4.03 28.11 38.54
CA LEU A 157 5.27 28.88 38.67
C LEU A 157 4.97 30.26 39.26
N ASN A 158 3.99 30.97 38.72
CA ASN A 158 3.58 32.28 39.22
C ASN A 158 3.22 32.22 40.72
N VAL A 159 2.40 31.26 41.13
CA VAL A 159 2.00 31.09 42.54
C VAL A 159 3.21 30.81 43.44
N MET A 160 4.16 29.98 42.99
CA MET A 160 5.38 29.68 43.77
C MET A 160 6.26 30.92 43.97
N LEU A 161 6.39 31.74 42.94
CA LEU A 161 7.14 33.00 42.98
C LEU A 161 6.46 34.03 43.89
N THR A 162 5.15 34.25 43.74
CA THR A 162 4.40 35.23 44.53
C THR A 162 4.40 34.91 46.03
N ASN A 163 4.31 33.63 46.39
CA ASN A 163 4.30 33.20 47.80
C ASN A 163 5.70 33.13 48.43
N SER A 164 6.75 33.66 47.77
CA SER A 164 8.16 33.54 48.19
C SER A 164 8.55 32.12 48.59
N SER A 165 7.91 31.13 47.95
CA SER A 165 8.00 29.71 48.30
C SER A 165 9.06 28.99 47.47
N MET A 166 9.78 29.74 46.63
CA MET A 166 10.81 29.23 45.75
C MET A 166 12.11 28.94 46.53
N PRO A 167 12.65 27.71 46.46
CA PRO A 167 13.95 27.41 47.05
C PRO A 167 15.06 28.25 46.39
N ILE A 168 16.05 28.69 47.18
CA ILE A 168 17.18 29.52 46.70
C ILE A 168 17.94 28.82 45.56
N ASP A 169 18.10 27.50 45.64
CA ASP A 169 18.88 26.67 44.72
C ASP A 169 18.10 26.19 43.47
N PHE A 170 16.97 26.82 43.16
CA PHE A 170 16.06 26.44 42.08
C PHE A 170 15.78 27.61 41.12
N GLU A 171 15.60 27.31 39.84
CA GLU A 171 15.24 28.27 38.79
C GLU A 171 14.37 27.63 37.70
N VAL A 172 13.46 28.41 37.11
CA VAL A 172 12.65 28.00 35.95
C VAL A 172 12.75 29.05 34.86
N LEU A 173 13.04 28.61 33.64
CA LEU A 173 13.11 29.45 32.45
C LEU A 173 12.03 29.00 31.46
N PRO A 174 10.88 29.68 31.43
CA PRO A 174 9.91 29.53 30.36
C PRO A 174 10.53 29.93 29.02
N ILE A 175 10.39 29.09 28.00
CA ILE A 175 10.94 29.29 26.66
C ILE A 175 9.82 29.25 25.64
N SER A 176 9.69 30.33 24.88
CA SER A 176 8.75 30.42 23.76
C SER A 176 9.49 30.64 22.44
N ASN A 177 8.98 30.03 21.38
CA ASN A 177 9.42 30.28 20.00
C ASN A 177 8.67 31.46 19.36
N GLU A 178 7.71 32.06 20.06
CA GLU A 178 6.89 33.15 19.56
C GLU A 178 7.61 34.51 19.64
N ASP A 179 7.02 35.51 18.97
CA ASP A 179 7.52 36.89 19.00
C ASP A 179 7.49 37.46 20.43
N GLY A 180 8.52 38.25 20.77
CA GLY A 180 8.70 38.80 22.10
C GLY A 180 7.56 39.72 22.54
N ASN A 181 7.00 40.54 21.64
CA ASN A 181 5.89 41.43 21.99
C ASN A 181 4.64 40.62 22.32
N LYS A 182 4.38 39.54 21.56
CA LYS A 182 3.25 38.64 21.81
C LYS A 182 3.37 37.96 23.17
N VAL A 183 4.55 37.44 23.49
CA VAL A 183 4.81 36.79 24.78
C VAL A 183 4.68 37.81 25.91
N ASN A 184 5.32 38.98 25.79
CA ASN A 184 5.29 40.02 26.82
C ASN A 184 3.85 40.51 27.11
N GLN A 185 3.07 40.77 26.06
CA GLN A 185 1.67 41.17 26.21
C GLN A 185 0.86 40.08 26.93
N TYR A 186 1.07 38.81 26.57
CA TYR A 186 0.40 37.71 27.24
C TYR A 186 0.75 37.63 28.74
N LEU A 187 2.02 37.80 29.11
CA LEU A 187 2.45 37.83 30.52
C LEU A 187 1.77 38.98 31.28
N ILE A 188 1.70 40.17 30.69
CA ILE A 188 0.99 41.33 31.25
C ILE A 188 -0.49 41.03 31.44
N ASP A 189 -1.16 40.49 30.42
CA ASP A 189 -2.59 40.18 30.45
C ASP A 189 -2.94 39.14 31.52
N LYS A 190 -2.01 38.23 31.83
CA LYS A 190 -2.16 37.22 32.90
C LYS A 190 -1.72 37.70 34.28
N GLY A 191 -1.10 38.88 34.38
CA GLY A 191 -0.54 39.37 35.63
C GLY A 191 0.62 38.49 36.13
N TRP A 192 1.42 37.95 35.22
CA TRP A 192 2.60 37.14 35.54
C TRP A 192 3.86 37.99 35.52
N HIS A 193 4.70 37.82 36.54
CA HIS A 193 5.86 38.70 36.80
C HIS A 193 7.21 38.00 36.60
N PHE A 194 7.24 36.82 35.98
CA PHE A 194 8.46 36.11 35.64
C PHE A 194 8.93 36.42 34.22
N GLU A 195 10.23 36.26 33.96
CA GLU A 195 10.80 36.34 32.62
C GLU A 195 10.43 35.14 31.75
N SER A 196 10.42 35.34 30.44
CA SER A 196 10.39 34.25 29.46
C SER A 196 11.45 34.48 28.40
N VAL A 197 12.19 33.44 28.06
CA VAL A 197 13.02 33.38 26.85
C VAL A 197 12.11 33.40 25.64
N VAL A 198 12.48 34.17 24.63
CA VAL A 198 11.77 34.31 23.35
C VAL A 198 12.72 33.99 22.20
N LYS A 199 12.17 33.63 21.03
CA LYS A 199 12.97 33.13 19.90
C LYS A 199 13.86 31.94 20.31
N GLY A 200 13.30 31.00 21.05
CA GLY A 200 13.97 29.80 21.55
C GLY A 200 14.26 28.71 20.51
N GLN A 201 14.32 29.02 19.21
CA GLN A 201 14.44 28.00 18.16
C GLN A 201 15.73 27.19 18.29
N ASP A 202 16.83 27.82 18.72
CA ASP A 202 18.09 27.12 18.93
C ASP A 202 18.03 26.19 20.15
N LEU A 203 17.30 26.55 21.21
CA LEU A 203 17.02 25.65 22.34
C LEU A 203 16.11 24.49 21.90
N THR A 204 15.16 24.74 21.00
CA THR A 204 14.29 23.69 20.43
C THR A 204 15.09 22.69 19.61
N LYS A 205 16.15 23.12 18.90
CA LYS A 205 17.06 22.19 18.20
C LYS A 205 17.88 21.33 19.17
N LEU A 206 18.25 21.88 20.32
CA LEU A 206 18.99 21.16 21.36
C LEU A 206 18.12 20.19 22.15
N PHE A 207 16.83 20.50 22.29
CA PHE A 207 15.85 19.67 22.97
C PHE A 207 14.65 19.44 22.04
N PRO A 208 14.78 18.59 21.00
CA PRO A 208 13.72 18.38 20.02
C PRO A 208 12.44 17.82 20.68
N HIS A 209 11.31 18.43 20.36
CA HIS A 209 9.99 18.03 20.85
C HIS A 209 8.91 18.38 19.82
N LYS A 210 7.80 17.64 19.85
CA LYS A 210 6.64 17.88 18.96
C LYS A 210 5.48 18.53 19.68
N THR A 211 5.32 18.22 20.96
CA THR A 211 4.26 18.78 21.79
C THR A 211 4.85 19.63 22.90
N ILE A 212 4.06 20.58 23.37
CA ILE A 212 4.33 21.38 24.57
C ILE A 212 3.16 21.22 25.55
N PRO A 213 3.38 21.32 26.87
CA PRO A 213 4.63 21.65 27.54
C PRO A 213 5.72 20.57 27.41
N HIS A 214 6.98 21.01 27.35
CA HIS A 214 8.15 20.14 27.35
C HIS A 214 9.16 20.70 28.34
N LEU A 215 9.45 19.95 29.41
CA LEU A 215 10.28 20.42 30.51
C LEU A 215 11.59 19.66 30.55
N VAL A 216 12.71 20.38 30.48
CA VAL A 216 14.06 19.82 30.63
C VAL A 216 14.59 20.17 32.01
N TRP A 217 14.83 19.14 32.83
CA TRP A 217 15.33 19.28 34.19
C TRP A 217 16.84 19.12 34.20
N ILE A 218 17.55 20.22 34.48
CA ILE A 218 19.00 20.26 34.57
C ILE A 218 19.38 20.22 36.05
N ILE A 219 20.01 19.12 36.48
CA ILE A 219 20.46 18.90 37.86
C ILE A 219 21.98 18.72 37.85
N ASP A 220 22.69 19.45 38.71
CA ASP A 220 24.15 19.37 38.83
C ASP A 220 24.85 19.43 37.43
N ASN A 221 24.39 20.35 36.57
CA ASN A 221 24.84 20.57 35.17
C ASN A 221 24.53 19.46 34.16
N LYS A 222 23.61 18.53 34.47
CA LYS A 222 23.21 17.44 33.57
C LYS A 222 21.72 17.44 33.27
N VAL A 223 21.37 17.13 32.02
CA VAL A 223 19.98 16.81 31.64
C VAL A 223 19.60 15.53 32.38
N SER A 224 18.73 15.65 33.37
CA SER A 224 18.38 14.53 34.25
C SER A 224 17.01 13.96 33.95
N PHE A 225 16.06 14.82 33.59
CA PHE A 225 14.71 14.40 33.21
C PHE A 225 14.19 15.26 32.07
N ILE A 226 13.36 14.64 31.21
CA ILE A 226 12.55 15.33 30.22
C ILE A 226 11.10 14.90 30.46
N THR A 227 10.20 15.85 30.71
CA THR A 227 8.83 15.59 31.20
C THR A 227 7.78 16.48 30.54
N GLY A 228 6.49 16.19 30.77
CA GLY A 228 5.41 17.15 30.57
C GLY A 228 5.28 18.13 31.74
N GLY A 229 4.29 19.03 31.67
CA GLY A 229 4.02 20.07 32.67
C GLY A 229 3.36 19.54 33.95
N GLU A 230 2.76 18.36 33.93
CA GLU A 230 2.21 17.67 35.10
C GLU A 230 3.28 17.35 36.15
N ALA A 231 4.51 17.11 35.69
CA ALA A 231 5.67 16.86 36.54
C ALA A 231 6.12 18.12 37.31
N PHE A 232 5.72 19.31 36.85
CA PHE A 232 6.01 20.58 37.50
C PHE A 232 5.09 20.81 38.71
N ASN A 233 5.60 20.44 39.89
CA ASN A 233 4.92 20.65 41.18
C ASN A 233 5.93 20.65 42.33
N ARG A 234 5.51 21.18 43.49
CA ARG A 234 6.35 21.37 44.67
C ARG A 234 6.94 20.05 45.21
N LEU A 235 6.15 18.97 45.18
CA LEU A 235 6.59 17.67 45.69
C LEU A 235 7.77 17.12 44.89
N ASN A 236 7.72 17.21 43.57
CA ASN A 236 8.80 16.76 42.70
C ASN A 236 10.05 17.65 42.85
N ILE A 237 9.87 18.98 42.88
CA ILE A 237 10.97 19.94 43.07
C ILE A 237 11.69 19.68 44.42
N ASP A 238 10.94 19.53 45.51
CA ASP A 238 11.52 19.30 46.85
C ASP A 238 12.28 17.97 46.91
N LYS A 239 11.77 16.91 46.29
CA LYS A 239 12.46 15.60 46.22
C LYS A 239 13.77 15.71 45.45
N VAL A 240 13.76 16.40 44.29
CA VAL A 240 14.97 16.62 43.49
C VAL A 240 16.01 17.40 44.29
N LEU A 241 15.62 18.49 44.95
CA LEU A 241 16.55 19.33 45.72
C LEU A 241 17.14 18.61 46.95
N LYS A 242 16.39 17.69 47.56
CA LYS A 242 16.85 16.84 48.66
C LYS A 242 17.72 15.66 48.22
N LYS A 243 17.85 15.44 46.90
CA LYS A 243 18.50 14.26 46.29
C LYS A 243 17.86 12.94 46.73
N ASP A 244 16.56 12.95 47.00
CA ASP A 244 15.78 11.74 47.25
C ASP A 244 15.60 10.95 45.94
N GLN A 245 15.39 9.63 46.03
CA GLN A 245 14.97 8.86 44.85
C GLN A 245 13.61 9.36 44.35
N ILE A 246 13.56 9.78 43.09
CA ILE A 246 12.35 10.29 42.45
C ILE A 246 11.96 9.38 41.27
N ASN A 247 10.71 8.91 41.30
CA ASN A 247 10.07 8.28 40.16
C ASN A 247 9.21 9.33 39.46
N ILE A 248 9.75 9.92 38.41
CA ILE A 248 9.07 10.93 37.59
C ILE A 248 8.70 10.29 36.24
N LEU A 249 7.49 10.57 35.76
CA LEU A 249 7.07 10.09 34.45
C LEU A 249 7.84 10.88 33.37
N LEU A 250 8.67 10.16 32.60
CA LEU A 250 9.38 10.75 31.48
C LEU A 250 8.43 10.94 30.30
N LYS A 251 8.63 12.02 29.58
CA LYS A 251 7.93 12.27 28.32
C LYS A 251 8.64 11.47 27.22
N ASN A 252 7.90 10.54 26.61
CA ASN A 252 8.37 9.79 25.44
C ASN A 252 7.57 10.23 24.23
N GLU A 253 8.26 10.76 23.20
CA GLU A 253 7.64 11.21 21.96
C GLU A 253 8.34 10.55 20.77
N ASP A 254 7.57 10.05 19.81
CA ASP A 254 8.12 9.61 18.54
C ASP A 254 8.46 10.83 17.68
N LEU A 255 9.73 11.24 17.72
CA LEU A 255 10.25 12.34 16.91
C LEU A 255 10.29 12.01 15.41
N ALA A 256 10.18 10.75 14.99
CA ALA A 256 10.08 10.37 13.58
C ALA A 256 8.64 10.48 13.03
N TYR A 257 7.61 10.40 13.89
CA TYR A 257 6.20 10.46 13.45
C TYR A 257 5.80 11.75 12.70
N ASN A 258 5.52 11.67 11.42
CA ASN A 258 5.00 12.77 10.62
C ASN A 258 3.49 12.61 10.39
N SER A 259 2.69 13.54 10.91
CA SER A 259 1.24 13.57 10.75
C SER A 259 0.77 13.85 9.32
N GLU A 260 1.65 14.39 8.47
CA GLU A 260 1.37 14.61 7.05
C GLU A 260 1.64 13.36 6.20
N MET A 261 2.27 12.34 6.78
CA MET A 261 2.51 11.05 6.13
C MET A 261 1.51 9.99 6.58
N PRO A 262 1.21 8.99 5.73
CA PRO A 262 0.41 7.85 6.14
C PRO A 262 1.04 7.12 7.34
N LEU A 263 0.21 6.74 8.32
CA LEU A 263 0.66 5.99 9.50
C LEU A 263 1.14 4.58 9.09
N LEU A 264 2.21 4.11 9.72
CA LEU A 264 2.86 2.81 9.50
C LEU A 264 3.43 2.60 8.08
N ILE A 265 3.67 3.68 7.33
CA ILE A 265 4.34 3.64 6.02
C ILE A 265 5.73 4.27 6.17
N ASP A 266 6.75 3.63 5.59
CA ASP A 266 8.15 4.07 5.64
C ASP A 266 8.66 4.38 7.07
N GLY A 267 8.17 3.61 8.06
CA GLY A 267 8.54 3.74 9.48
C GLY A 267 7.78 4.84 10.24
N ASN A 268 6.83 5.53 9.61
CA ASN A 268 6.08 6.62 10.23
C ASN A 268 5.15 6.13 11.35
N GLY A 269 5.52 6.34 12.62
CA GLY A 269 4.72 5.89 13.76
C GLY A 269 4.83 4.38 14.03
N GLY A 270 5.85 3.70 13.48
CA GLY A 270 6.15 2.30 13.74
C GLY A 270 6.26 1.41 12.49
N GLY A 271 6.53 0.12 12.71
CA GLY A 271 6.79 -0.88 11.66
C GLY A 271 5.58 -1.70 11.20
N GLY A 272 4.40 -1.51 11.81
CA GLY A 272 3.18 -2.24 11.45
C GLY A 272 2.89 -3.50 12.27
N ASP A 273 3.73 -3.83 13.26
CA ASP A 273 3.57 -5.05 14.06
C ASP A 273 2.28 -5.10 14.89
N GLU A 274 1.72 -3.93 15.23
CA GLU A 274 0.49 -3.76 16.02
C GLU A 274 -0.77 -3.54 15.16
N LEU A 275 -0.74 -3.93 13.86
CA LEU A 275 -1.91 -3.80 12.98
C LEU A 275 -3.07 -4.70 13.43
N LEU A 276 -4.14 -4.08 13.92
CA LEU A 276 -5.37 -4.77 14.34
C LEU A 276 -6.31 -5.09 13.18
N TYR A 277 -6.36 -4.18 12.20
CA TYR A 277 -7.23 -4.24 11.05
C TYR A 277 -6.58 -3.46 9.90
N HIS A 278 -6.57 -4.05 8.72
CA HIS A 278 -5.93 -3.43 7.56
C HIS A 278 -6.69 -3.78 6.29
N ARG A 279 -7.06 -2.77 5.51
CA ARG A 279 -7.59 -2.91 4.14
C ARG A 279 -6.78 -2.01 3.23
N LEU A 280 -6.22 -2.58 2.18
CA LEU A 280 -5.36 -1.87 1.24
C LEU A 280 -5.68 -2.33 -0.18
N LEU A 281 -6.00 -1.37 -1.03
CA LEU A 281 -6.00 -1.51 -2.47
C LEU A 281 -4.86 -0.68 -3.03
N SER A 282 -3.96 -1.31 -3.78
CA SER A 282 -2.79 -0.64 -4.37
C SER A 282 -2.58 -1.08 -5.82
N LYS A 283 -1.67 -0.38 -6.53
CA LYS A 283 -1.25 -0.79 -7.87
C LYS A 283 -0.50 -2.13 -7.81
N SER A 284 -0.36 -2.75 -8.98
CA SER A 284 0.50 -3.92 -9.16
C SER A 284 1.90 -3.71 -8.59
N ILE A 285 2.42 -4.74 -7.93
CA ILE A 285 3.82 -4.81 -7.53
C ILE A 285 4.68 -5.26 -8.72
N ASN A 286 5.97 -4.89 -8.70
CA ASN A 286 6.95 -5.28 -9.71
C ASN A 286 7.29 -6.78 -9.59
N SER A 287 6.37 -7.62 -10.06
CA SER A 287 6.53 -9.06 -10.16
C SER A 287 5.82 -9.54 -11.43
N ARG A 288 6.44 -10.48 -12.15
CA ARG A 288 5.82 -11.07 -13.35
C ARG A 288 4.60 -11.94 -13.01
N GLY A 289 4.53 -12.41 -11.77
CA GLY A 289 3.47 -13.28 -11.29
C GLY A 289 2.22 -12.52 -10.90
N SER A 290 1.10 -13.25 -10.92
CA SER A 290 -0.13 -12.92 -10.22
C SER A 290 -0.40 -14.02 -9.21
N GLY A 291 -1.13 -13.72 -8.16
CA GLY A 291 -1.47 -14.73 -7.19
C GLY A 291 -2.40 -14.25 -6.11
N SER A 292 -2.84 -15.22 -5.33
CA SER A 292 -3.68 -14.98 -4.19
C SER A 292 -3.34 -15.91 -3.05
N TYR A 293 -3.48 -15.39 -1.85
CA TYR A 293 -3.37 -16.15 -0.61
C TYR A 293 -4.56 -15.79 0.27
N SER A 294 -5.21 -16.80 0.84
CA SER A 294 -6.28 -16.59 1.80
C SER A 294 -6.15 -17.62 2.91
N ARG A 295 -6.22 -17.14 4.14
CA ARG A 295 -6.32 -17.92 5.37
C ARG A 295 -7.31 -17.24 6.30
N ASP A 296 -7.56 -17.81 7.46
CA ASP A 296 -8.45 -17.21 8.45
C ASP A 296 -8.02 -15.76 8.78
N GLY A 297 -8.94 -14.83 8.56
CA GLY A 297 -8.73 -13.40 8.75
C GLY A 297 -7.77 -12.73 7.74
N VAL A 298 -7.43 -13.38 6.63
CA VAL A 298 -6.57 -12.78 5.59
C VAL A 298 -7.11 -13.04 4.18
N ILE A 299 -7.28 -11.97 3.41
CA ILE A 299 -7.45 -12.01 1.95
C ILE A 299 -6.28 -11.23 1.35
N ASN A 300 -5.48 -11.88 0.51
CA ASN A 300 -4.37 -11.24 -0.18
C ASN A 300 -4.39 -11.60 -1.67
N TYR A 301 -4.33 -10.59 -2.51
CA TYR A 301 -4.19 -10.68 -3.96
C TYR A 301 -3.08 -9.75 -4.38
N PHE A 302 -2.17 -10.23 -5.21
CA PHE A 302 -1.16 -9.40 -5.84
C PHE A 302 -1.25 -9.55 -7.34
N ASN A 303 -1.14 -8.41 -8.03
CA ASN A 303 -1.24 -8.34 -9.49
C ASN A 303 -2.50 -9.08 -9.96
N ALA A 304 -3.67 -8.63 -9.54
CA ALA A 304 -4.97 -9.14 -9.97
C ALA A 304 -5.64 -8.14 -10.92
N THR A 305 -6.38 -8.64 -11.91
CA THR A 305 -7.25 -7.79 -12.73
C THR A 305 -8.46 -7.34 -11.92
N VAL A 306 -9.11 -6.27 -12.36
CA VAL A 306 -10.33 -5.76 -11.71
C VAL A 306 -11.43 -6.84 -11.70
N GLU A 307 -11.61 -7.56 -12.81
CA GLU A 307 -12.51 -8.72 -12.89
C GLU A 307 -12.18 -9.78 -11.83
N ALA A 308 -10.90 -10.13 -11.67
CA ALA A 308 -10.48 -11.13 -10.69
C ALA A 308 -10.76 -10.70 -9.25
N LEU A 309 -10.63 -9.39 -8.95
CA LEU A 309 -10.97 -8.83 -7.64
C LEU A 309 -12.48 -8.91 -7.39
N TYR A 310 -13.32 -8.54 -8.36
CA TYR A 310 -14.78 -8.67 -8.25
C TYR A 310 -15.19 -10.12 -8.02
N TYR A 311 -14.64 -11.03 -8.81
CA TYR A 311 -14.89 -12.45 -8.67
C TYR A 311 -14.50 -12.95 -7.27
N LYS A 312 -13.35 -12.51 -6.73
CA LYS A 312 -12.95 -12.86 -5.37
C LYS A 312 -13.94 -12.34 -4.33
N ALA A 313 -14.35 -11.09 -4.45
CA ALA A 313 -15.25 -10.45 -3.50
C ALA A 313 -16.63 -11.12 -3.40
N VAL A 314 -16.95 -12.05 -4.29
CA VAL A 314 -18.21 -12.81 -4.26
C VAL A 314 -18.00 -14.33 -4.26
N GLN A 315 -16.78 -14.82 -3.99
CA GLN A 315 -16.43 -16.23 -4.17
C GLN A 315 -17.22 -17.19 -3.26
N SER A 316 -17.70 -16.75 -2.09
CA SER A 316 -18.58 -17.58 -1.24
C SER A 316 -19.97 -17.80 -1.86
N ILE A 317 -20.38 -16.97 -2.81
CA ILE A 317 -21.67 -17.06 -3.51
C ILE A 317 -21.48 -17.69 -4.90
N ILE A 318 -20.49 -17.20 -5.67
CA ILE A 318 -20.20 -17.68 -7.02
C ILE A 318 -18.93 -18.55 -7.00
N PRO A 319 -19.06 -19.88 -7.15
CA PRO A 319 -17.91 -20.78 -7.09
C PRO A 319 -16.94 -20.57 -8.27
N PHE A 320 -15.69 -20.95 -8.09
CA PHE A 320 -14.64 -20.72 -9.09
C PHE A 320 -14.86 -21.54 -10.36
N SER A 321 -15.38 -22.76 -10.18
CA SER A 321 -15.84 -23.60 -11.28
C SER A 321 -17.07 -22.97 -11.93
N GLY A 322 -16.94 -22.53 -13.18
CA GLY A 322 -18.01 -21.89 -13.95
C GLY A 322 -18.18 -20.40 -13.69
N LYS A 323 -17.15 -19.72 -13.18
CA LYS A 323 -17.22 -18.26 -13.02
C LYS A 323 -17.53 -17.55 -14.35
N GLU A 324 -17.04 -18.08 -15.46
CA GLU A 324 -17.18 -17.50 -16.80
C GLU A 324 -18.65 -17.47 -17.23
N ASN A 325 -19.40 -18.54 -16.92
CA ASN A 325 -20.82 -18.62 -17.25
C ASN A 325 -21.74 -18.02 -16.16
N ARG A 326 -21.17 -17.56 -15.04
CA ARG A 326 -21.88 -16.88 -13.94
C ARG A 326 -21.52 -15.41 -13.76
N THR A 327 -20.84 -14.84 -14.75
CA THR A 327 -20.43 -13.43 -14.75
C THR A 327 -21.02 -12.72 -15.96
N ILE A 328 -21.69 -11.60 -15.73
CA ILE A 328 -22.19 -10.69 -16.75
C ILE A 328 -21.36 -9.41 -16.66
N ILE A 329 -20.65 -9.08 -17.73
CA ILE A 329 -19.93 -7.80 -17.85
C ILE A 329 -20.69 -6.93 -18.86
N ASP A 330 -21.58 -6.09 -18.33
CA ASP A 330 -22.44 -5.19 -19.08
C ASP A 330 -21.81 -3.79 -19.13
N LEU A 331 -20.71 -3.71 -19.89
CA LEU A 331 -19.87 -2.52 -20.02
C LEU A 331 -19.51 -2.27 -21.49
N PRO A 332 -19.25 -1.00 -21.88
CA PRO A 332 -18.62 -0.68 -23.16
C PRO A 332 -17.25 -1.34 -23.33
N ASP A 333 -16.85 -1.63 -24.56
CA ASP A 333 -15.56 -2.29 -24.86
C ASP A 333 -14.35 -1.49 -24.34
N SER A 334 -14.46 -0.16 -24.29
CA SER A 334 -13.43 0.72 -23.72
C SER A 334 -13.12 0.39 -22.26
N ILE A 335 -14.13 0.04 -21.46
CA ILE A 335 -13.96 -0.32 -20.05
C ILE A 335 -13.68 -1.82 -19.89
N LYS A 336 -14.30 -2.68 -20.70
CA LYS A 336 -14.01 -4.14 -20.69
C LYS A 336 -12.51 -4.41 -20.88
N ASN A 337 -11.87 -3.73 -21.83
CA ASN A 337 -10.43 -3.88 -22.12
C ASN A 337 -9.51 -3.39 -20.98
N ILE A 338 -10.04 -2.64 -20.02
CA ILE A 338 -9.35 -2.20 -18.81
C ILE A 338 -9.49 -3.24 -17.70
N ILE A 339 -10.70 -3.78 -17.50
CA ILE A 339 -10.99 -4.62 -16.33
C ILE A 339 -10.73 -6.11 -16.54
N THR A 340 -10.81 -6.55 -17.80
CA THR A 340 -10.51 -7.92 -18.22
C THR A 340 -9.12 -7.98 -18.86
N PRO A 341 -8.35 -9.04 -18.60
CA PRO A 341 -7.05 -9.18 -19.22
C PRO A 341 -7.20 -9.35 -20.73
N PRO A 342 -6.37 -8.69 -21.56
CA PRO A 342 -6.28 -9.03 -22.97
C PRO A 342 -5.86 -10.50 -23.08
N GLN A 343 -6.27 -11.21 -24.14
CA GLN A 343 -5.85 -12.59 -24.41
C GLN A 343 -4.37 -12.68 -24.85
N LEU A 344 -3.49 -11.97 -24.14
CA LEU A 344 -2.07 -11.88 -24.39
C LEU A 344 -1.35 -12.68 -23.31
N SER A 345 -0.73 -13.77 -23.75
CA SER A 345 0.28 -14.48 -22.98
C SER A 345 1.66 -14.05 -23.48
N TYR A 346 2.68 -14.18 -22.64
CA TYR A 346 4.05 -13.99 -23.10
C TYR A 346 4.33 -14.92 -24.27
N SER A 347 4.69 -14.34 -25.40
CA SER A 347 4.98 -15.09 -26.63
C SER A 347 6.47 -15.16 -26.93
N GLY A 348 7.31 -14.46 -26.15
CA GLY A 348 8.73 -14.27 -26.44
C GLY A 348 8.98 -13.20 -27.51
N ASP A 349 7.92 -12.54 -28.00
CA ASP A 349 8.03 -11.41 -28.90
C ASP A 349 8.16 -10.14 -28.08
N TYR A 350 9.25 -9.40 -28.27
CA TYR A 350 9.57 -8.25 -27.42
C TYR A 350 8.46 -7.18 -27.42
N LEU A 351 7.86 -6.90 -28.58
CA LEU A 351 6.84 -5.85 -28.69
C LEU A 351 5.56 -6.29 -27.98
N LYS A 352 5.09 -7.53 -28.24
CA LYS A 352 3.89 -8.07 -27.59
C LYS A 352 4.08 -8.19 -26.08
N ASP A 353 5.22 -8.71 -25.64
CA ASP A 353 5.53 -8.89 -24.22
C ASP A 353 5.66 -7.52 -23.52
N SER A 354 6.24 -6.51 -24.18
CA SER A 354 6.35 -5.15 -23.63
C SER A 354 4.97 -4.49 -23.48
N LEU A 355 4.08 -4.64 -24.47
CA LEU A 355 2.71 -4.13 -24.38
C LEU A 355 1.92 -4.81 -23.26
N LEU A 356 2.11 -6.12 -23.08
CA LEU A 356 1.51 -6.85 -21.97
C LEU A 356 2.02 -6.31 -20.62
N GLU A 357 3.32 -6.09 -20.44
CA GLU A 357 3.86 -5.53 -19.19
C GLU A 357 3.32 -4.11 -18.89
N VAL A 358 3.21 -3.26 -19.91
CA VAL A 358 2.60 -1.93 -19.74
C VAL A 358 1.14 -2.07 -19.28
N TRP A 359 0.34 -2.88 -19.98
CA TRP A 359 -1.06 -3.12 -19.60
C TRP A 359 -1.17 -3.63 -18.17
N LYS A 360 -0.35 -4.61 -17.79
CA LYS A 360 -0.32 -5.16 -16.41
C LYS A 360 -0.03 -4.08 -15.38
N SER A 361 0.95 -3.21 -15.64
CA SER A 361 1.35 -2.14 -14.72
C SER A 361 0.29 -1.05 -14.52
N GLU A 362 -0.62 -0.88 -15.50
CA GLU A 362 -1.65 0.16 -15.48
C GLU A 362 -3.02 -0.36 -15.00
N HIS A 363 -3.28 -1.67 -15.15
CA HIS A 363 -4.61 -2.25 -14.99
C HIS A 363 -4.68 -3.42 -14.00
N MET A 364 -3.58 -3.74 -13.32
CA MET A 364 -3.58 -4.75 -12.26
C MET A 364 -3.31 -4.13 -10.89
N TYR A 365 -3.87 -4.79 -9.88
CA TYR A 365 -3.99 -4.25 -8.54
C TYR A 365 -3.63 -5.30 -7.51
N CYS A 366 -3.19 -4.85 -6.35
CA CYS A 366 -3.04 -5.67 -5.17
C CYS A 366 -4.15 -5.33 -4.19
N TYR A 367 -4.72 -6.33 -3.54
CA TYR A 367 -5.68 -6.14 -2.47
C TYR A 367 -5.25 -6.95 -1.25
N ASN A 368 -5.06 -6.29 -0.12
CA ASN A 368 -4.69 -6.91 1.14
C ASN A 368 -5.70 -6.54 2.22
N PHE A 369 -6.31 -7.54 2.83
CA PHE A 369 -7.22 -7.40 3.94
C PHE A 369 -6.82 -8.35 5.07
N ILE A 370 -6.46 -7.78 6.22
CA ILE A 370 -6.12 -8.49 7.46
C ILE A 370 -7.13 -8.09 8.53
N CYS A 371 -7.87 -9.07 9.04
CA CYS A 371 -8.74 -8.96 10.22
C CYS A 371 -8.96 -10.35 10.84
N PRO A 372 -8.09 -10.78 11.78
CA PRO A 372 -8.25 -12.04 12.48
C PRO A 372 -9.61 -12.16 13.16
N GLY A 373 -10.26 -13.32 13.05
CA GLY A 373 -11.56 -13.59 13.66
C GLY A 373 -12.78 -13.16 12.83
N MET A 374 -12.60 -12.41 11.74
CA MET A 374 -13.69 -12.06 10.83
C MET A 374 -14.03 -13.23 9.90
N ALA A 375 -15.33 -13.53 9.74
CA ALA A 375 -15.79 -14.55 8.81
C ALA A 375 -15.47 -14.16 7.36
N LYS A 376 -15.00 -15.14 6.56
CA LYS A 376 -14.58 -14.93 5.17
C LYS A 376 -15.67 -14.25 4.31
N SER A 377 -16.94 -14.61 4.48
CA SER A 377 -18.05 -14.01 3.73
C SER A 377 -18.24 -12.53 4.03
N ILE A 378 -18.03 -12.12 5.29
CA ILE A 378 -18.05 -10.70 5.69
C ILE A 378 -16.84 -9.98 5.10
N MET A 379 -15.66 -10.61 5.14
CA MET A 379 -14.46 -10.03 4.52
C MET A 379 -14.65 -9.83 3.01
N GLU A 380 -15.32 -10.75 2.33
CA GLU A 380 -15.66 -10.68 0.91
C GLU A 380 -16.67 -9.55 0.60
N GLN A 381 -17.71 -9.38 1.43
CA GLN A 381 -18.65 -8.25 1.30
C GLN A 381 -17.94 -6.90 1.44
N CYS A 382 -17.09 -6.80 2.45
CA CYS A 382 -16.26 -5.62 2.68
C CYS A 382 -15.27 -5.36 1.54
N MET A 383 -14.66 -6.40 0.98
CA MET A 383 -13.84 -6.28 -0.23
C MET A 383 -14.67 -5.77 -1.41
N LEU A 384 -15.91 -6.26 -1.58
CA LEU A 384 -16.82 -5.82 -2.64
C LEU A 384 -17.15 -4.33 -2.51
N GLU A 385 -17.39 -3.85 -1.29
CA GLU A 385 -17.60 -2.42 -1.00
C GLU A 385 -16.35 -1.59 -1.36
N ASP A 386 -15.16 -2.01 -0.91
CA ASP A 386 -13.91 -1.29 -1.17
C ASP A 386 -13.64 -1.16 -2.68
N ILE A 387 -13.77 -2.25 -3.43
CA ILE A 387 -13.53 -2.24 -4.88
C ILE A 387 -14.62 -1.49 -5.64
N ASN A 388 -15.89 -1.56 -5.21
CA ASN A 388 -16.96 -0.74 -5.78
C ASN A 388 -16.73 0.76 -5.53
N ASN A 389 -16.28 1.14 -4.34
CA ASN A 389 -15.96 2.54 -4.04
C ASN A 389 -14.82 3.05 -4.94
N TYR A 390 -13.72 2.31 -5.03
CA TYR A 390 -12.57 2.76 -5.81
C TYR A 390 -12.81 2.69 -7.32
N PHE A 391 -13.26 1.56 -7.84
CA PHE A 391 -13.48 1.39 -9.29
C PHE A 391 -14.74 2.11 -9.78
N GLY A 392 -15.73 2.32 -8.91
CA GLY A 392 -16.85 3.21 -9.20
C GLY A 392 -16.39 4.64 -9.45
N LEU A 393 -15.53 5.19 -8.59
CA LEU A 393 -14.97 6.53 -8.79
C LEU A 393 -14.02 6.59 -9.99
N ARG A 394 -13.20 5.55 -10.21
CA ARG A 394 -12.15 5.55 -11.23
C ARG A 394 -12.66 5.24 -12.63
N TYR A 395 -13.63 4.35 -12.75
CA TYR A 395 -14.10 3.77 -14.02
C TYR A 395 -15.61 3.88 -14.22
N GLY A 396 -16.36 4.38 -13.24
CA GLY A 396 -17.82 4.44 -13.33
C GLY A 396 -18.49 3.07 -13.30
N ILE A 397 -17.86 2.06 -12.68
CA ILE A 397 -18.39 0.69 -12.65
C ILE A 397 -18.83 0.24 -11.27
N ASN A 398 -19.76 -0.70 -11.23
CA ASN A 398 -20.20 -1.36 -10.02
C ASN A 398 -20.47 -2.85 -10.28
N GLY A 399 -20.03 -3.69 -9.35
CA GLY A 399 -20.26 -5.14 -9.36
C GLY A 399 -21.14 -5.56 -8.19
N ASN A 400 -22.18 -6.35 -8.47
CA ASN A 400 -23.05 -6.95 -7.46
C ASN A 400 -23.44 -8.38 -7.82
N ILE A 401 -23.97 -9.11 -6.83
CA ILE A 401 -24.74 -10.32 -7.10
C ILE A 401 -26.17 -9.93 -7.46
N GLU A 402 -26.63 -10.39 -8.61
CA GLU A 402 -28.01 -10.24 -9.06
C GLU A 402 -28.62 -11.60 -9.39
N ASN A 403 -29.87 -11.80 -8.99
CA ASN A 403 -30.62 -12.99 -9.37
C ASN A 403 -31.17 -12.79 -10.79
N ARG A 404 -30.68 -13.59 -11.75
CA ARG A 404 -31.07 -13.49 -13.16
C ARG A 404 -31.70 -14.78 -13.63
N LYS A 405 -32.80 -14.67 -14.40
CA LYS A 405 -33.38 -15.80 -15.12
C LYS A 405 -32.47 -16.15 -16.29
N THR A 406 -31.79 -17.29 -16.18
CA THR A 406 -30.69 -17.66 -17.08
C THR A 406 -30.94 -19.06 -17.64
N ALA A 407 -30.61 -19.26 -18.92
CA ALA A 407 -30.57 -20.59 -19.51
C ALA A 407 -29.44 -21.40 -18.84
N CYS A 408 -29.71 -22.63 -18.44
CA CYS A 408 -28.77 -23.47 -17.70
C CYS A 408 -28.88 -24.94 -18.10
N LEU A 409 -27.88 -25.71 -17.70
CA LEU A 409 -27.90 -27.17 -17.72
C LEU A 409 -28.27 -27.67 -16.32
N ALA A 410 -29.49 -28.15 -16.16
CA ALA A 410 -29.99 -28.65 -14.89
C ALA A 410 -29.72 -30.15 -14.76
N LEU A 411 -29.05 -30.55 -13.67
CA LEU A 411 -29.00 -31.95 -13.25
C LEU A 411 -30.32 -32.28 -12.55
N CYS A 412 -31.14 -33.11 -13.19
CA CYS A 412 -32.47 -33.49 -12.74
C CYS A 412 -32.50 -34.97 -12.32
N SER A 413 -33.36 -35.31 -11.35
CA SER A 413 -33.81 -36.69 -11.17
C SER A 413 -34.86 -37.00 -12.23
N ILE A 414 -34.67 -38.08 -12.98
CA ILE A 414 -35.60 -38.57 -14.01
C ILE A 414 -36.29 -39.87 -13.61
N ASP A 415 -35.83 -40.51 -12.53
CA ASP A 415 -36.42 -41.68 -11.93
C ASP A 415 -36.27 -41.58 -10.41
N ILE A 416 -37.39 -41.33 -9.72
CA ILE A 416 -37.39 -41.07 -8.27
C ILE A 416 -37.13 -42.34 -7.46
N ASP A 417 -37.31 -43.52 -8.07
CA ASP A 417 -37.09 -44.82 -7.43
C ASP A 417 -35.61 -45.22 -7.51
N VAL A 418 -34.83 -44.61 -8.42
CA VAL A 418 -33.39 -44.83 -8.56
C VAL A 418 -32.60 -43.73 -7.85
N ASN A 419 -32.26 -43.98 -6.58
CA ASN A 419 -31.45 -43.09 -5.74
C ASN A 419 -30.09 -43.67 -5.34
N ASN A 420 -29.56 -44.62 -6.13
CA ASN A 420 -28.29 -45.31 -5.88
C ASN A 420 -27.05 -44.39 -5.93
N TYR A 421 -27.21 -43.11 -6.32
CA TYR A 421 -26.17 -42.10 -6.19
C TYR A 421 -26.08 -41.49 -4.78
N GLN A 422 -27.10 -41.64 -3.93
CA GLN A 422 -27.10 -41.10 -2.58
C GLN A 422 -26.35 -42.04 -1.64
N THR A 423 -25.53 -41.50 -0.75
CA THR A 423 -24.74 -42.30 0.20
C THR A 423 -24.69 -41.64 1.57
N ASN A 424 -24.60 -42.46 2.62
CA ASN A 424 -24.32 -42.02 3.99
C ASN A 424 -22.92 -42.50 4.46
N SER A 425 -22.12 -43.04 3.54
CA SER A 425 -20.75 -43.45 3.83
C SER A 425 -19.90 -42.26 4.28
N SER A 426 -18.94 -42.52 5.16
CA SER A 426 -17.90 -41.56 5.56
C SER A 426 -16.59 -41.75 4.79
N ASP A 427 -16.47 -42.82 3.99
CA ASP A 427 -15.25 -43.15 3.26
C ASP A 427 -15.13 -42.29 2.00
N ARG A 428 -14.29 -41.24 2.09
CA ARG A 428 -14.16 -40.24 1.04
C ARG A 428 -13.13 -40.65 0.01
N TYR A 429 -13.56 -40.67 -1.24
CA TYR A 429 -12.69 -40.85 -2.38
C TYR A 429 -13.14 -39.94 -3.53
N THR A 430 -12.20 -39.27 -4.18
CA THR A 430 -12.49 -38.44 -5.34
C THR A 430 -11.36 -38.58 -6.34
N ARG A 431 -11.69 -39.00 -7.55
CA ARG A 431 -10.80 -39.05 -8.70
C ARG A 431 -11.48 -38.37 -9.86
N VAL A 432 -10.84 -37.33 -10.40
CA VAL A 432 -11.35 -36.60 -11.56
C VAL A 432 -10.22 -36.44 -12.57
N SER A 433 -10.44 -36.94 -13.77
CA SER A 433 -9.55 -36.77 -14.93
C SER A 433 -10.34 -36.14 -16.08
N ASP A 434 -9.75 -36.03 -17.27
CA ASP A 434 -10.47 -35.53 -18.44
C ASP A 434 -11.64 -36.42 -18.87
N THR A 435 -11.53 -37.73 -18.63
CA THR A 435 -12.49 -38.74 -19.09
C THR A 435 -13.20 -39.46 -17.94
N GLU A 436 -12.98 -39.07 -16.68
CA GLU A 436 -13.51 -39.77 -15.52
C GLU A 436 -13.94 -38.79 -14.42
N ILE A 437 -15.08 -39.08 -13.79
CA ILE A 437 -15.47 -38.53 -12.49
C ILE A 437 -15.87 -39.73 -11.60
N THR A 438 -15.07 -40.03 -10.59
CA THR A 438 -15.38 -41.05 -9.58
C THR A 438 -15.40 -40.39 -8.20
N LEU A 439 -16.57 -40.37 -7.57
CA LEU A 439 -16.87 -39.71 -6.30
C LEU A 439 -17.44 -40.73 -5.31
N LYS A 440 -16.99 -40.66 -4.07
CA LYS A 440 -17.50 -41.45 -2.95
C LYS A 440 -17.60 -40.57 -1.72
N ALA A 441 -18.77 -40.55 -1.08
CA ALA A 441 -19.07 -39.71 0.08
C ALA A 441 -18.74 -38.22 -0.15
N THR A 442 -19.01 -37.73 -1.37
CA THR A 442 -18.67 -36.36 -1.79
C THR A 442 -19.94 -35.48 -1.79
N PRO A 443 -19.91 -34.22 -1.30
CA PRO A 443 -21.10 -33.36 -1.35
C PRO A 443 -21.64 -33.14 -2.77
N MET A 444 -22.97 -33.11 -2.93
CA MET A 444 -23.62 -32.82 -4.22
C MET A 444 -23.09 -31.54 -4.88
N ALA A 445 -22.84 -30.48 -4.10
CA ALA A 445 -22.26 -29.24 -4.61
C ALA A 445 -20.89 -29.44 -5.30
N SER A 446 -20.05 -30.35 -4.79
CA SER A 446 -18.76 -30.68 -5.42
C SER A 446 -18.95 -31.44 -6.73
N PHE A 447 -19.96 -32.31 -6.82
CA PHE A 447 -20.32 -32.98 -8.08
C PHE A 447 -20.76 -31.97 -9.14
N ILE A 448 -21.63 -31.00 -8.77
CA ILE A 448 -22.01 -29.90 -9.65
C ILE A 448 -20.80 -29.08 -10.11
N GLY A 449 -19.84 -28.80 -9.22
CA GLY A 449 -18.60 -28.12 -9.59
C GLY A 449 -17.76 -28.90 -10.61
N HIS A 450 -17.71 -30.23 -10.50
CA HIS A 450 -17.05 -31.08 -11.49
C HIS A 450 -17.77 -31.09 -12.83
N LEU A 451 -19.09 -31.23 -12.85
CA LEU A 451 -19.90 -31.13 -14.07
C LEU A 451 -19.74 -29.76 -14.73
N THR A 452 -19.76 -28.69 -13.94
CA THR A 452 -19.56 -27.31 -14.43
C THR A 452 -18.24 -27.18 -15.18
N ARG A 453 -17.16 -27.73 -14.64
CA ARG A 453 -15.85 -27.71 -15.31
C ARG A 453 -15.83 -28.56 -16.58
N LYS A 454 -16.52 -29.70 -16.59
CA LYS A 454 -16.62 -30.57 -17.78
C LYS A 454 -17.40 -29.93 -18.91
N LEU A 455 -18.48 -29.26 -18.57
CA LEU A 455 -19.43 -28.70 -19.51
C LEU A 455 -19.15 -27.23 -19.84
N ASN A 456 -17.98 -26.71 -19.46
CA ASN A 456 -17.62 -25.32 -19.68
C ASN A 456 -17.71 -24.91 -21.16
N SER A 457 -17.47 -25.85 -22.09
CA SER A 457 -17.56 -25.59 -23.53
C SER A 457 -18.98 -25.26 -24.02
N HIS A 458 -20.01 -25.62 -23.25
CA HIS A 458 -21.41 -25.29 -23.57
C HIS A 458 -21.80 -23.85 -23.20
N ASN A 459 -20.93 -23.13 -22.47
CA ASN A 459 -21.17 -21.76 -22.02
C ASN A 459 -22.51 -21.56 -21.27
N LEU A 460 -22.94 -22.59 -20.53
CA LEU A 460 -24.16 -22.56 -19.72
C LEU A 460 -23.84 -22.95 -18.27
N PRO A 461 -24.39 -22.24 -17.27
CA PRO A 461 -24.29 -22.65 -15.86
C PRO A 461 -24.86 -24.04 -15.65
N VAL A 462 -24.20 -24.84 -14.81
CA VAL A 462 -24.78 -26.09 -14.31
C VAL A 462 -25.45 -25.82 -12.95
N VAL A 463 -26.66 -26.36 -12.78
CA VAL A 463 -27.47 -26.21 -11.55
C VAL A 463 -27.93 -27.56 -11.03
N ASN A 464 -28.04 -27.67 -9.70
CA ASN A 464 -28.65 -28.82 -9.07
C ASN A 464 -30.18 -28.66 -9.04
N ALA A 465 -30.89 -29.45 -9.85
CA ALA A 465 -32.34 -29.53 -9.86
C ALA A 465 -32.84 -30.90 -9.37
N THR A 466 -31.99 -31.70 -8.70
CA THR A 466 -32.37 -33.02 -8.16
C THR A 466 -33.20 -32.93 -6.88
N GLY A 467 -33.18 -31.78 -6.20
CA GLY A 467 -33.76 -31.62 -4.85
C GLY A 467 -32.91 -32.23 -3.72
N TYR A 468 -31.82 -32.93 -4.02
CA TYR A 468 -30.94 -33.57 -3.03
C TYR A 468 -29.66 -32.74 -2.80
N GLN A 469 -29.27 -32.55 -1.53
CA GLN A 469 -28.09 -31.77 -1.12
C GLN A 469 -27.05 -32.59 -0.34
N GLY A 470 -27.31 -33.88 -0.10
CA GLY A 470 -26.45 -34.74 0.70
C GLY A 470 -25.19 -35.22 -0.03
N LEU A 471 -24.60 -36.30 0.47
CA LEU A 471 -23.42 -36.93 -0.12
C LEU A 471 -23.80 -37.83 -1.30
N VAL A 472 -22.94 -37.84 -2.32
CA VAL A 472 -23.10 -38.62 -3.54
C VAL A 472 -21.98 -39.64 -3.71
N GLU A 473 -22.32 -40.76 -4.34
CA GLU A 473 -21.43 -41.83 -4.81
C GLU A 473 -21.73 -42.11 -6.29
N ILE A 474 -20.86 -41.64 -7.18
CA ILE A 474 -21.08 -41.61 -8.63
C ILE A 474 -19.76 -41.93 -9.34
N SER A 475 -19.80 -42.79 -10.35
CA SER A 475 -18.68 -43.04 -11.26
C SER A 475 -19.16 -42.88 -12.70
N LEU A 476 -18.60 -41.89 -13.39
CA LEU A 476 -18.86 -41.55 -14.80
C LEU A 476 -17.56 -41.71 -15.58
N SER A 477 -17.64 -42.27 -16.78
CA SER A 477 -16.48 -42.48 -17.64
C SER A 477 -16.76 -42.12 -19.10
N GLY A 478 -15.71 -41.81 -19.87
CA GLY A 478 -15.80 -41.49 -21.30
C GLY A 478 -15.85 -39.99 -21.61
N ASP A 479 -16.55 -39.62 -22.68
CA ASP A 479 -16.67 -38.22 -23.12
C ASP A 479 -17.77 -37.49 -22.31
N LEU A 480 -17.38 -36.96 -21.15
CA LEU A 480 -18.28 -36.28 -20.23
C LEU A 480 -18.67 -34.85 -20.68
N ASN A 481 -18.08 -34.34 -21.77
CA ASN A 481 -18.48 -33.06 -22.37
C ASN A 481 -19.60 -33.23 -23.41
N ASN A 482 -19.74 -34.43 -23.97
CA ASN A 482 -20.87 -34.78 -24.84
C ASN A 482 -22.12 -35.07 -24.02
N LEU A 483 -23.15 -34.21 -24.14
CA LEU A 483 -24.39 -34.33 -23.36
C LEU A 483 -25.10 -35.67 -23.56
N THR A 484 -25.05 -36.26 -24.75
CA THR A 484 -25.67 -37.56 -25.04
C THR A 484 -24.96 -38.68 -24.31
N HIS A 485 -23.62 -38.69 -24.34
CA HIS A 485 -22.81 -39.67 -23.62
C HIS A 485 -22.94 -39.50 -22.10
N LEU A 486 -22.83 -38.26 -21.62
CA LEU A 486 -23.02 -37.93 -20.21
C LEU A 486 -24.39 -38.39 -19.70
N ASN A 487 -25.47 -38.15 -20.45
CA ASN A 487 -26.81 -38.63 -20.07
C ASN A 487 -26.93 -40.16 -20.08
N THR A 488 -26.17 -40.85 -20.93
CA THR A 488 -26.11 -42.32 -20.89
C THR A 488 -25.48 -42.82 -19.59
N GLU A 489 -24.41 -42.18 -19.12
CA GLU A 489 -23.78 -42.51 -17.83
C GLU A 489 -24.66 -42.12 -16.63
N LEU A 490 -25.24 -40.92 -16.64
CA LEU A 490 -26.10 -40.42 -15.57
C LEU A 490 -27.38 -41.25 -15.39
N LYS A 491 -27.90 -41.84 -16.47
CA LYS A 491 -29.11 -42.67 -16.43
C LYS A 491 -28.95 -43.89 -15.51
N LYS A 492 -27.74 -44.42 -15.34
CA LYS A 492 -27.43 -45.50 -14.37
C LYS A 492 -27.78 -45.11 -12.92
N TYR A 493 -27.89 -43.81 -12.68
CA TYR A 493 -28.16 -43.20 -11.38
C TYR A 493 -29.54 -42.56 -11.28
N GLY A 494 -30.43 -42.75 -12.26
CA GLY A 494 -31.73 -42.07 -12.27
C GLY A 494 -31.60 -40.55 -12.52
N LEU A 495 -30.46 -40.10 -13.03
CA LEU A 495 -30.16 -38.69 -13.27
C LEU A 495 -30.09 -38.39 -14.77
N ALA A 496 -30.35 -37.14 -15.13
CA ALA A 496 -30.04 -36.60 -16.45
C ALA A 496 -29.69 -35.11 -16.35
N ILE A 497 -28.87 -34.64 -17.28
CA ILE A 497 -28.66 -33.23 -17.52
C ILE A 497 -29.50 -32.75 -18.70
N MET A 498 -30.24 -31.66 -18.51
CA MET A 498 -31.15 -31.12 -19.52
C MET A 498 -31.16 -29.60 -19.55
N PRO A 499 -31.43 -28.98 -20.72
CA PRO A 499 -31.65 -27.54 -20.82
C PRO A 499 -32.80 -27.10 -19.92
N HIS A 500 -32.59 -26.01 -19.18
CA HIS A 500 -33.60 -25.43 -18.31
C HIS A 500 -33.46 -23.90 -18.26
N HIS A 501 -34.45 -23.22 -17.67
CA HIS A 501 -34.38 -21.80 -17.35
C HIS A 501 -34.64 -21.62 -15.87
N GLN A 502 -33.66 -21.12 -15.13
CA GLN A 502 -33.76 -20.93 -13.69
C GLN A 502 -33.18 -19.58 -13.28
N SER A 503 -33.80 -19.00 -12.26
CA SER A 503 -33.25 -17.87 -11.52
C SER A 503 -32.01 -18.30 -10.74
N ILE A 504 -30.84 -17.79 -11.12
CA ILE A 504 -29.56 -18.07 -10.47
C ILE A 504 -28.84 -16.77 -10.14
N ASP A 505 -27.99 -16.84 -9.11
CA ASP A 505 -27.13 -15.74 -8.75
C ASP A 505 -26.00 -15.60 -9.78
N MET A 506 -25.81 -14.37 -10.25
CA MET A 506 -24.83 -13.95 -11.23
C MET A 506 -24.04 -12.77 -10.67
N LEU A 507 -22.73 -12.76 -10.87
CA LEU A 507 -21.94 -11.54 -10.71
C LEU A 507 -22.24 -10.63 -11.91
N VAL A 508 -22.78 -9.45 -11.67
CA VAL A 508 -23.07 -8.45 -12.70
C VAL A 508 -22.18 -7.25 -12.45
N ILE A 509 -21.30 -6.95 -13.41
CA ILE A 509 -20.47 -5.74 -13.43
C ILE A 509 -21.02 -4.82 -14.53
N LYS A 510 -21.45 -3.62 -14.15
CA LYS A 510 -22.13 -2.65 -15.03
C LYS A 510 -21.76 -1.21 -14.69
N GLU A 511 -22.15 -0.27 -15.53
CA GLU A 511 -21.93 1.17 -15.26
C GLU A 511 -22.81 1.67 -14.10
N ILE A 512 -22.31 2.66 -13.36
CA ILE A 512 -23.07 3.42 -12.37
C ILE A 512 -23.94 4.41 -13.15
N LEU A 513 -25.26 4.28 -13.01
CA LEU A 513 -26.26 5.17 -13.62
C LEU A 513 -26.33 6.53 -12.92
#